data_AF-A0A0G4MK73-F1
#
_entry.id   AF-A0A0G4MK73-F1
#
_cell.length_a   1.000
_cell.length_b   1.000
_cell.length_c   1.000
_cell.angle_alpha   90.00
_cell.angle_beta   90.00
_cell.angle_gamma   90.00
#
_symmetry.space_group_name_H-M   'P 1'
#
loop_
_entity.id
_entity.type
_entity.pdbx_description
1 polymer ?
#
loop_
_entity_poly.entity_id
_entity_poly.type
_entity_poly.pdbx_seq_one_letter_code
_entity_poly.pdbx_strand_id
1 'polypeptide(L)'
;IGALLTIPWVVIESIASTGIQLNVIWQVLPGVWFPGQPLPQLIILMLGAAFEQMAGSFSGDLKYAHYAGIPPRAVFRGHVSSVVVNCFIYCAILELLMLYANEDSSFCTWDNRQYMVCAYAHSIWSSTILFGTFGTNNMFKLYPVLPWCFLIGALLGVAWIVSE
;
A
#
# COMPACT_ATOMS: atom_id res chain seq x y z
N ILE A 1 -6.15 -4.08 14.03
CA ILE A 1 -5.11 -3.19 13.44
C ILE A 1 -5.67 -2.39 12.28
N GLY A 2 -6.23 -3.07 11.26
CA GLY A 2 -6.88 -2.41 10.11
C GLY A 2 -7.75 -1.21 10.51
N ALA A 3 -8.84 -1.41 11.26
CA ALA A 3 -9.72 -0.31 11.68
C ALA A 3 -9.04 0.79 12.53
N LEU A 4 -8.06 0.44 13.37
CA LEU A 4 -7.43 1.37 14.30
C LEU A 4 -6.47 2.35 13.60
N LEU A 5 -5.84 1.91 12.52
CA LEU A 5 -4.94 2.75 11.70
C LEU A 5 -5.66 3.38 10.51
N THR A 6 -6.57 2.66 9.86
CA THR A 6 -7.28 3.14 8.67
C THR A 6 -8.26 4.26 8.99
N ILE A 7 -9.03 4.19 10.08
CA ILE A 7 -10.03 5.22 10.41
C ILE A 7 -9.40 6.62 10.54
N PRO A 8 -8.39 6.85 11.40
CA PRO A 8 -7.80 8.19 11.52
C PRO A 8 -7.11 8.63 10.23
N TRP A 9 -6.51 7.69 9.49
CA TRP A 9 -5.88 7.99 8.21
C TRP A 9 -6.87 8.47 7.16
N VAL A 10 -7.98 7.76 6.99
CA VAL A 10 -9.06 8.12 6.06
C VAL A 10 -9.68 9.48 6.43
N VAL A 11 -9.77 9.79 7.74
CA VAL A 11 -10.24 11.11 8.21
C VAL A 11 -9.27 12.20 7.76
N ILE A 12 -7.97 12.03 7.97
CA ILE A 12 -6.94 13.00 7.53
C ILE A 12 -7.00 13.20 6.02
N GLU A 13 -7.04 12.11 5.24
CA GLU A 13 -7.10 12.17 3.79
C GLU A 13 -8.37 12.89 3.29
N SER A 14 -9.52 12.66 3.93
CA SER A 14 -10.79 13.31 3.55
C SER A 14 -10.79 14.83 3.75
N ILE A 15 -10.05 15.30 4.76
CA ILE A 15 -9.92 16.73 5.11
C ILE A 15 -8.83 17.38 4.26
N ALA A 16 -7.62 16.81 4.27
CA ALA A 16 -6.43 17.39 3.64
C ALA A 16 -6.33 17.12 2.13
N SER A 17 -7.18 16.24 1.57
CA SER A 17 -7.10 15.74 0.18
C SER A 17 -5.75 15.13 -0.21
N THR A 18 -4.89 14.91 0.78
CA THR A 18 -3.54 14.36 0.65
C THR A 18 -3.39 13.29 1.72
N GLY A 19 -3.04 12.07 1.31
CA GLY A 19 -2.86 10.94 2.20
C GLY A 19 -1.39 10.79 2.61
N ILE A 20 -1.15 10.44 3.87
CA ILE A 20 0.19 10.03 4.34
C ILE A 20 0.37 8.54 4.01
N GLN A 21 1.43 8.15 3.31
CA GLN A 21 1.61 6.73 2.96
C GLN A 21 1.95 5.90 4.22
N LEU A 22 1.00 5.09 4.69
CA LEU A 22 1.18 4.21 5.86
C LEU A 22 1.85 2.86 5.51
N ASN A 23 2.34 2.72 4.28
CA ASN A 23 2.94 1.49 3.76
C ASN A 23 4.08 0.96 4.66
N VAL A 24 4.84 1.85 5.30
CA VAL A 24 5.92 1.49 6.22
C VAL A 24 5.43 0.65 7.41
N ILE A 25 4.22 0.93 7.93
CA ILE A 25 3.65 0.15 9.04
C ILE A 25 3.34 -1.27 8.58
N TRP A 26 2.83 -1.41 7.36
CA TRP A 26 2.57 -2.73 6.74
C TRP A 26 3.84 -3.48 6.36
N GLN A 27 4.99 -2.81 6.24
CA GLN A 27 6.28 -3.47 6.10
C GLN A 27 6.87 -3.90 7.44
N VAL A 28 6.73 -3.09 8.48
CA VAL A 28 7.33 -3.37 9.80
C VAL A 28 6.54 -4.42 10.58
N LEU A 29 5.21 -4.36 10.55
CA LEU A 29 4.36 -5.19 11.39
C LEU A 29 4.45 -6.70 11.10
N PRO A 30 4.35 -7.18 9.85
CA PRO A 30 4.42 -8.61 9.57
C PRO A 30 5.87 -9.14 9.62
N GLY A 31 6.88 -8.27 9.47
CA GLY A 31 8.29 -8.62 9.64
C GLY A 31 8.67 -8.88 11.12
N VAL A 32 7.83 -8.42 12.07
CA VAL A 32 7.91 -8.81 13.49
C VAL A 32 7.20 -10.14 13.74
N TRP A 33 6.07 -10.41 13.08
CA TRP A 33 5.28 -11.63 13.30
C TRP A 33 5.84 -12.88 12.61
N PHE A 34 6.35 -12.75 11.39
CA PHE A 34 6.87 -13.87 10.59
C PHE A 34 8.33 -13.65 10.19
N PRO A 35 9.28 -13.66 11.14
CA PRO A 35 10.68 -13.43 10.83
C PRO A 35 11.23 -14.56 9.95
N GLY A 36 11.92 -14.20 8.87
CA GLY A 36 12.60 -15.14 7.97
C GLY A 36 11.75 -15.69 6.83
N GLN A 37 10.47 -15.33 6.73
CA GLN A 37 9.57 -15.79 5.66
C GLN A 37 9.13 -14.63 4.77
N PRO A 38 9.61 -14.52 3.52
CA PRO A 38 9.28 -13.40 2.63
C PRO A 38 7.88 -13.49 2.01
N LEU A 39 7.36 -14.71 1.83
CA LEU A 39 6.04 -14.94 1.20
C LEU A 39 4.88 -14.39 2.06
N PRO A 40 4.77 -14.70 3.37
CA PRO A 40 3.73 -14.12 4.23
C PRO A 40 3.83 -12.59 4.32
N GLN A 41 5.07 -12.06 4.38
CA GLN A 41 5.33 -10.63 4.41
C GLN A 41 4.76 -9.92 3.17
N LEU A 42 5.02 -10.47 1.99
CA LEU A 42 4.53 -9.91 0.73
C LEU A 42 2.99 -9.89 0.65
N ILE A 43 2.33 -10.97 1.07
CA ILE A 43 0.87 -11.06 1.04
C ILE A 43 0.26 -10.00 1.96
N ILE A 44 0.75 -9.87 3.19
CA ILE A 44 0.20 -8.92 4.17
C ILE A 44 0.48 -7.47 3.73
N LEU A 45 1.67 -7.19 3.19
CA LEU A 45 2.01 -5.87 2.66
C LEU A 45 1.05 -5.44 1.55
N MET A 46 0.84 -6.31 0.55
CA MET A 46 -0.03 -6.00 -0.59
C MET A 46 -1.48 -5.86 -0.16
N LEU A 47 -1.94 -6.74 0.73
CA LEU A 47 -3.31 -6.69 1.24
C LEU A 47 -3.57 -5.41 2.02
N GLY A 48 -2.66 -5.04 2.93
CA GLY A 48 -2.77 -3.80 3.72
C GLY A 48 -2.77 -2.55 2.84
N ALA A 49 -1.83 -2.45 1.90
CA ALA A 49 -1.71 -1.32 0.99
C ALA A 49 -2.92 -1.19 0.03
N ALA A 50 -3.51 -2.31 -0.41
CA ALA A 50 -4.72 -2.29 -1.24
C ALA A 50 -5.95 -1.85 -0.43
N PHE A 51 -6.09 -2.33 0.80
CA PHE A 51 -7.19 -1.93 1.68
C PHE A 51 -7.16 -0.43 2.00
N GLU A 52 -5.98 0.14 2.27
CA GLU A 52 -5.85 1.58 2.52
C GLU A 52 -6.27 2.40 1.30
N GLN A 53 -5.74 2.09 0.13
CA GLN A 53 -6.09 2.81 -1.09
C GLN A 53 -7.58 2.74 -1.43
N MET A 54 -8.21 1.57 -1.24
CA MET A 54 -9.66 1.43 -1.44
C MET A 54 -10.47 2.23 -0.42
N ALA A 55 -10.08 2.19 0.86
CA ALA A 55 -10.76 2.93 1.93
C ALA A 55 -10.65 4.46 1.73
N GLY A 56 -9.48 4.94 1.33
CA GLY A 56 -9.23 6.35 1.03
C GLY A 56 -10.05 6.84 -0.16
N SER A 57 -9.99 6.10 -1.26
CA SER A 57 -10.78 6.40 -2.47
C SER A 57 -12.28 6.41 -2.19
N PHE A 58 -12.78 5.45 -1.39
CA PHE A 58 -14.19 5.39 -1.01
C PHE A 58 -14.63 6.58 -0.13
N SER A 59 -13.75 7.07 0.73
CA SER A 59 -13.99 8.29 1.52
C SER A 59 -14.08 9.54 0.64
N GLY A 60 -13.21 9.64 -0.38
CA GLY A 60 -13.31 10.66 -1.42
C GLY A 60 -14.64 10.58 -2.18
N ASP A 61 -15.05 9.38 -2.61
CA ASP A 61 -16.32 9.15 -3.29
C ASP A 61 -17.52 9.60 -2.44
N LEU A 62 -17.51 9.35 -1.13
CA LEU A 62 -18.57 9.78 -0.22
C LEU A 62 -18.66 11.30 -0.10
N LYS A 63 -17.52 12.01 -0.14
CA LYS A 63 -17.48 13.47 -0.15
C LYS A 63 -18.10 14.02 -1.44
N TYR A 64 -17.75 13.48 -2.60
CA TYR A 64 -18.38 13.86 -3.87
C TYR A 64 -19.89 13.53 -3.89
N ALA A 65 -20.28 12.37 -3.37
CA ALA A 65 -21.68 11.98 -3.27
C ALA A 65 -22.49 12.89 -2.35
N HIS A 66 -21.88 13.39 -1.28
CA HIS A 66 -22.51 14.37 -0.39
C HIS A 66 -22.82 15.68 -1.14
N TYR A 67 -21.90 16.18 -1.97
CA TYR A 67 -22.13 17.37 -2.80
C TYR A 67 -23.15 17.12 -3.93
N ALA A 68 -23.21 15.90 -4.46
CA ALA A 68 -24.13 15.53 -5.53
C ALA A 68 -25.53 15.10 -5.04
N GLY A 69 -25.76 15.01 -3.72
CA GLY A 69 -27.04 14.57 -3.14
C GLY A 69 -27.34 13.07 -3.33
N ILE A 70 -26.31 12.24 -3.55
CA ILE A 70 -26.45 10.80 -3.81
C ILE A 70 -26.45 10.05 -2.47
N PRO A 71 -27.39 9.10 -2.24
CA PRO A 71 -27.41 8.34 -1.00
C PRO A 71 -26.19 7.40 -0.89
N PRO A 72 -25.60 7.24 0.31
CA PRO A 72 -24.34 6.49 0.51
C PRO A 72 -24.44 5.01 0.11
N ARG A 73 -25.64 4.42 0.19
CA ARG A 73 -25.89 3.03 -0.24
C ARG A 73 -25.73 2.83 -1.74
N ALA A 74 -26.03 3.85 -2.55
CA ALA A 74 -25.84 3.79 -4.00
C ALA A 74 -24.34 3.85 -4.36
N VAL A 75 -23.59 4.71 -3.67
CA VAL A 75 -22.13 4.84 -3.83
C VAL A 75 -21.42 3.53 -3.49
N PHE A 76 -21.78 2.90 -2.36
CA PHE A 76 -21.20 1.61 -1.97
C PHE A 76 -21.41 0.52 -3.03
N ARG A 77 -22.62 0.41 -3.59
CA ARG A 77 -22.91 -0.56 -4.66
C ARG A 77 -22.11 -0.27 -5.92
N GLY A 78 -21.98 1.01 -6.28
CA GLY A 78 -21.15 1.45 -7.42
C GLY A 78 -19.69 1.05 -7.22
N HIS A 79 -19.11 1.41 -6.08
CA HIS A 79 -17.73 1.12 -5.76
C HIS A 79 -17.42 -0.39 -5.79
N VAL A 80 -18.28 -1.22 -5.17
CA VAL A 80 -18.12 -2.69 -5.19
C VAL A 80 -18.18 -3.24 -6.63
N SER A 81 -19.11 -2.76 -7.45
CA SER A 81 -19.20 -3.19 -8.85
C SER A 81 -17.97 -2.81 -9.67
N SER A 82 -17.43 -1.60 -9.46
CA SER A 82 -16.21 -1.13 -10.12
C SER A 82 -14.99 -1.96 -9.73
N VAL A 83 -14.85 -2.32 -8.44
CA VAL A 83 -13.73 -3.15 -7.96
C VAL A 83 -13.77 -4.55 -8.57
N VAL A 84 -14.96 -5.16 -8.69
CA VAL A 84 -15.12 -6.47 -9.33
C VAL A 84 -14.67 -6.41 -10.79
N VAL A 85 -15.13 -5.41 -11.54
CA VAL A 85 -14.72 -5.22 -12.94
C VAL A 85 -13.22 -4.95 -13.06
N ASN A 86 -12.67 -4.11 -12.18
CA ASN A 86 -11.25 -3.81 -12.14
C ASN A 86 -10.40 -5.07 -11.89
N CYS A 87 -10.84 -5.97 -11.01
CA CYS A 87 -10.16 -7.24 -10.75
C CYS A 87 -10.03 -8.09 -12.03
N PHE A 88 -11.12 -8.24 -12.79
CA PHE A 88 -11.11 -8.99 -14.05
C PHE A 88 -10.21 -8.34 -15.10
N ILE A 89 -10.30 -7.02 -15.28
CA ILE A 89 -9.47 -6.29 -16.23
C ILE A 89 -7.99 -6.41 -15.86
N TYR A 90 -7.67 -6.30 -14.57
CA TYR A 90 -6.29 -6.39 -14.11
C TYR A 90 -5.68 -7.78 -14.37
N CYS A 91 -6.40 -8.85 -14.05
CA CYS A 91 -5.98 -10.22 -14.36
C CYS A 91 -5.85 -10.44 -15.87
N ALA A 92 -6.80 -9.95 -16.68
CA ALA A 92 -6.75 -10.08 -18.13
C ALA A 92 -5.54 -9.36 -18.72
N ILE A 93 -5.26 -8.12 -18.30
CA ILE A 93 -4.10 -7.36 -18.77
C ILE A 93 -2.81 -8.08 -18.40
N LEU A 94 -2.68 -8.62 -17.19
CA LEU A 94 -1.48 -9.36 -16.78
C LEU A 94 -1.23 -10.61 -17.64
N GLU A 95 -2.27 -11.40 -17.92
CA GLU A 95 -2.17 -12.58 -18.80
C GLU A 95 -1.82 -12.18 -20.23
N LEU A 96 -2.46 -11.13 -20.77
CA LEU A 96 -2.14 -10.64 -22.11
C LEU A 96 -0.71 -10.11 -22.21
N LEU A 97 -0.24 -9.40 -21.18
CA LEU A 97 1.12 -8.90 -21.11
C LEU A 97 2.13 -10.07 -21.10
N MET A 98 1.85 -11.13 -20.33
CA MET A 98 2.71 -12.33 -20.30
C MET A 98 2.69 -13.12 -21.62
N LEU A 99 1.59 -13.13 -22.36
CA LEU A 99 1.51 -13.85 -23.64
C LEU A 99 2.15 -13.08 -24.80
N TYR A 100 1.94 -11.76 -24.88
CA TYR A 100 2.39 -10.95 -26.02
C TYR A 100 3.76 -10.32 -25.84
N ALA A 101 4.16 -9.98 -24.61
CA ALA A 101 5.43 -9.30 -24.35
C ALA A 101 6.57 -10.26 -23.96
N ASN A 102 6.30 -11.57 -23.89
CA ASN A 102 7.26 -12.60 -23.49
C ASN A 102 7.80 -13.44 -24.66
N GLU A 103 7.75 -12.92 -25.88
CA GLU A 103 8.24 -13.63 -27.07
C GLU A 103 9.77 -13.88 -27.01
N ASP A 104 10.52 -12.97 -26.35
CA ASP A 104 11.99 -13.05 -26.21
C ASP A 104 12.46 -13.48 -24.80
N SER A 105 11.58 -13.87 -23.87
CA SER A 105 11.90 -14.16 -22.45
C SER A 105 12.62 -13.03 -21.68
N SER A 106 12.74 -11.85 -22.28
CA SER A 106 13.42 -10.67 -21.72
C SER A 106 12.47 -9.74 -20.97
N PHE A 107 11.21 -10.14 -20.75
CA PHE A 107 10.25 -9.30 -20.04
C PHE A 107 10.74 -9.07 -18.60
N CYS A 108 10.73 -7.81 -18.15
CA CYS A 108 11.23 -7.40 -16.83
C CYS A 108 12.75 -7.51 -16.60
N THR A 109 13.56 -7.79 -17.63
CA THR A 109 15.02 -7.76 -17.54
C THR A 109 15.58 -6.38 -17.89
N TRP A 110 16.75 -6.04 -17.34
CA TRP A 110 17.42 -4.76 -17.61
C TRP A 110 17.94 -4.62 -19.05
N ASP A 111 18.07 -5.74 -19.77
CA ASP A 111 18.63 -5.81 -21.13
C ASP A 111 17.55 -5.83 -22.23
N ASN A 112 16.31 -5.52 -21.89
CA ASN A 112 15.20 -5.54 -22.84
C ASN A 112 15.28 -4.35 -23.81
N ARG A 113 15.15 -4.61 -25.11
CA ARG A 113 15.13 -3.61 -26.20
C ARG A 113 14.06 -2.52 -26.01
N GLN A 114 12.96 -2.86 -25.34
CA GLN A 114 11.85 -1.93 -25.07
C GLN A 114 11.99 -1.20 -23.72
N TYR A 115 13.07 -1.44 -22.96
CA TYR A 115 13.34 -0.86 -21.64
C TYR A 115 12.18 -0.97 -20.64
N MET A 116 11.32 -1.98 -20.81
CA MET A 116 10.21 -2.25 -19.90
C MET A 116 10.71 -2.98 -18.65
N VAL A 117 11.37 -2.24 -17.78
CA VAL A 117 11.85 -2.72 -16.47
C VAL A 117 10.71 -2.60 -15.47
N CYS A 118 10.25 -3.70 -14.85
CA CYS A 118 9.18 -3.63 -13.84
C CYS A 118 9.73 -3.09 -12.50
N ALA A 119 10.11 -1.81 -12.50
CA ALA A 119 10.73 -1.14 -11.36
C ALA A 119 9.87 -1.22 -10.10
N TYR A 120 8.55 -1.12 -10.26
CA TYR A 120 7.61 -1.23 -9.13
C TYR A 120 7.66 -2.62 -8.48
N ALA A 121 7.56 -3.69 -9.25
CA ALA A 121 7.63 -5.06 -8.73
C ALA A 121 8.98 -5.35 -8.07
N HIS A 122 10.07 -4.88 -8.67
CA HIS A 122 11.42 -5.05 -8.12
C HIS A 122 11.61 -4.29 -6.80
N SER A 123 11.05 -3.08 -6.68
CA SER A 123 11.08 -2.27 -5.45
C SER A 123 10.32 -2.93 -4.30
N ILE A 124 9.12 -3.45 -4.58
CA ILE A 124 8.32 -4.17 -3.58
C ILE A 124 9.03 -5.46 -3.15
N TRP A 125 9.59 -6.21 -4.09
CA TRP A 125 10.33 -7.44 -3.78
C TRP A 125 11.61 -7.19 -2.96
N SER A 126 12.37 -6.14 -3.28
CA SER A 126 13.52 -5.72 -2.48
C SER A 126 13.12 -5.38 -1.04
N SER A 127 12.02 -4.63 -0.89
CA SER A 127 11.49 -4.23 0.42
C SER A 127 11.01 -5.44 1.24
N THR A 128 10.34 -6.41 0.60
CA THR A 128 9.87 -7.62 1.30
C THR A 128 11.00 -8.55 1.70
N ILE A 129 12.11 -8.58 0.96
CA ILE A 129 13.34 -9.23 1.39
C ILE A 129 13.90 -8.51 2.62
N LEU A 130 14.08 -7.19 2.55
CA LEU A 130 14.66 -6.41 3.63
C LEU A 130 13.90 -6.58 4.96
N PHE A 131 12.58 -6.48 4.94
CA PHE A 131 11.77 -6.56 6.17
C PHE A 131 11.33 -7.99 6.52
N GLY A 132 11.19 -8.87 5.54
CA GLY A 132 10.72 -10.25 5.72
C GLY A 132 11.85 -11.26 5.98
N THR A 133 12.90 -11.31 5.14
CA THR A 133 13.96 -12.32 5.28
C THR A 133 14.99 -11.95 6.34
N PHE A 134 15.48 -10.70 6.34
CA PHE A 134 16.34 -10.24 7.44
C PHE A 134 15.56 -10.13 8.75
N GLY A 135 14.27 -9.81 8.66
CA GLY A 135 13.38 -9.67 9.80
C GLY A 135 13.59 -8.32 10.51
N THR A 136 12.49 -7.66 10.86
CA THR A 136 12.52 -6.32 11.47
C THR A 136 13.29 -6.31 12.81
N ASN A 137 13.25 -7.41 13.56
CA ASN A 137 13.97 -7.57 14.83
C ASN A 137 15.50 -7.52 14.68
N ASN A 138 16.05 -8.06 13.58
CA ASN A 138 17.48 -7.99 13.31
C ASN A 138 17.86 -6.63 12.72
N MET A 139 16.95 -6.03 11.95
CA MET A 139 17.15 -4.69 11.39
C MET A 139 17.25 -3.62 12.49
N PHE A 140 16.41 -3.69 13.53
CA PHE A 140 16.48 -2.78 14.67
C PHE A 140 17.69 -3.01 15.59
N LYS A 141 18.30 -4.21 15.56
CA LYS A 141 19.58 -4.46 16.25
C LYS A 141 20.76 -3.86 15.49
N LEU A 142 20.75 -3.93 14.16
CA LEU A 142 21.78 -3.36 13.30
C LEU A 142 21.68 -1.83 13.22
N TYR A 143 20.45 -1.30 13.26
CA TYR A 143 20.15 0.14 13.24
C TYR A 143 19.28 0.53 14.45
N PRO A 144 19.88 0.76 15.63
CA PRO A 144 19.15 1.10 16.85
C PRO A 144 18.48 2.48 16.80
N VAL A 145 18.84 3.33 15.84
CA VAL A 145 18.27 4.67 15.66
C VAL A 145 16.91 4.65 14.95
N LEU A 146 16.64 3.65 14.09
CA LEU A 146 15.39 3.55 13.35
C LEU A 146 14.09 3.58 14.20
N PRO A 147 13.99 2.86 15.34
CA PRO A 147 12.78 2.92 16.16
C PRO A 147 12.55 4.30 16.77
N TRP A 148 13.62 5.07 17.02
CA TRP A 148 13.51 6.45 17.54
C TRP A 148 12.89 7.40 16.52
N CYS A 149 13.06 7.16 15.22
CA CYS A 149 12.43 7.97 14.17
C CYS A 149 10.88 7.94 14.24
N PHE A 150 10.28 6.80 14.63
CA PHE A 150 8.84 6.72 14.83
C PHE A 150 8.37 7.59 16.01
N LEU A 151 9.16 7.65 17.08
CA LEU A 151 8.86 8.43 18.28
C LEU A 151 9.00 9.94 18.00
N ILE A 152 10.04 10.33 17.26
CA ILE A 152 10.24 11.71 16.80
C ILE A 152 9.05 12.15 15.93
N GLY A 153 8.59 11.31 15.01
CA GLY A 153 7.41 11.60 14.19
C GLY A 153 6.14 11.82 15.02
N ALA A 154 5.92 10.99 16.05
CA ALA A 154 4.78 11.16 16.96
C ALA A 154 4.86 12.47 17.76
N LEU A 155 6.04 12.82 18.27
CA LEU A 155 6.26 14.08 18.99
C LEU A 155 6.05 15.30 18.09
N LEU A 156 6.51 15.24 16.84
CA LEU A 156 6.32 16.31 15.87
C LEU A 156 4.84 16.51 15.52
N GLY A 157 4.09 15.41 15.35
CA GLY A 157 2.64 15.47 15.12
C GLY A 157 1.88 16.09 16.29
N VAL A 158 2.23 15.70 17.52
CA VAL A 158 1.62 16.29 18.74
C VAL A 158 2.00 17.77 18.88
N ALA A 159 3.25 18.13 18.60
CA ALA A 159 3.70 19.51 18.65
C ALA A 159 2.93 20.40 17.65
N TRP A 160 2.65 19.89 16.45
CA TRP A 160 1.86 20.60 15.45
C TRP A 160 0.41 20.82 15.92
N ILE A 161 -0.24 19.80 16.48
CA ILE A 161 -1.61 19.90 17.03
C ILE A 161 -1.68 20.89 18.20
N VAL A 162 -0.66 20.95 19.05
CA VAL A 162 -0.62 21.89 20.19
C VAL A 162 -0.29 23.32 19.74
N SER A 163 0.33 23.49 18.58
CA SER A 163 0.68 24.81 18.03
C SER A 163 -0.45 25.51 17.28
N GLU A 164 -1.54 24.80 17.00
CA GLU A 164 -2.78 25.33 16.39
C GLU A 164 -3.85 25.57 17.46
#